data_AF-A0A969FM75-F1
#
_entry.id   AF-A0A969FM75-F1
#
_cell.length_a   1.000
_cell.length_b   1.000
_cell.length_c   1.000
_cell.angle_alpha   90.00
_cell.angle_beta   90.00
_cell.angle_gamma   90.00
#
_symmetry.space_group_name_H-M   'P 1'
#
loop_
_entity.id
_entity.type
_entity.pdbx_description
1 polymer ?
#
loop_
_entity_poly.entity_id
_entity_poly.type
_entity_poly.pdbx_seq_one_letter_code
_entity_poly.pdbx_strand_id
1 'polypeptide(L)'
;RCEWACYDTMNACYDITQEFQDELHRPMFPYKYKMKFAGCPNDCVASIARSDCSVIGTWKDDIQIDAKAVAEYAKNGVDVQSEICDRCPTRCMKWDGKTLEIDNANCVRCMHCINVMPKALKPGKERGATILIGAKAPIVGGALLSSVMVPFLEMNEPYDDLKELTNAIWELWSEHGKARERVGEFIQRVGLGNFLQEIGLDPIPEMVAHPRTNPYIFFDAEVEE
;
A
#
# COMPACT_ATOMS: atom_id res chain seq x y z
N ARG A 1 11.02 -4.79 15.92
CA ARG A 1 10.24 -5.69 16.82
C ARG A 1 8.84 -5.12 16.96
N CYS A 2 7.87 -5.66 16.23
CA CYS A 2 6.47 -5.23 16.22
C CYS A 2 5.58 -6.43 15.87
N GLU A 3 4.53 -6.68 16.65
CA GLU A 3 3.58 -7.77 16.49
C GLU A 3 2.56 -7.54 15.36
N TRP A 4 2.50 -6.32 14.82
CA TRP A 4 1.64 -5.95 13.70
C TRP A 4 2.29 -6.17 12.33
N ALA A 5 3.58 -6.51 12.29
CA ALA A 5 4.31 -6.71 11.04
C ALA A 5 3.68 -7.85 10.23
N CYS A 6 3.27 -7.54 9.00
CA CYS A 6 2.64 -8.48 8.07
C CYS A 6 3.68 -9.25 7.25
N TYR A 7 4.91 -8.75 7.11
CA TYR A 7 6.02 -9.44 6.45
C TYR A 7 7.35 -9.01 7.09
N ASP A 8 8.45 -9.70 6.75
CA ASP A 8 9.78 -9.32 7.24
C ASP A 8 10.33 -8.12 6.45
N THR A 9 10.04 -6.92 6.95
CA THR A 9 10.50 -5.68 6.33
C THR A 9 12.02 -5.54 6.30
N MET A 10 12.72 -6.14 7.26
CA MET A 10 14.17 -5.99 7.38
C MET A 10 14.88 -6.87 6.35
N ASN A 11 14.43 -8.12 6.23
CA ASN A 11 14.93 -9.03 5.20
C ASN A 11 14.60 -8.51 3.80
N ALA A 12 13.35 -8.10 3.52
CA ALA A 12 12.99 -7.50 2.22
C ALA A 12 13.82 -6.25 1.90
N CYS A 13 14.04 -5.35 2.87
CA CYS A 13 14.89 -4.18 2.65
C CYS A 13 16.33 -4.56 2.33
N TYR A 14 16.89 -5.56 3.01
CA TYR A 14 18.25 -6.04 2.77
C TYR A 14 18.38 -6.71 1.40
N ASP A 15 17.49 -7.66 1.10
CA ASP A 15 17.48 -8.42 -0.15
C ASP A 15 17.41 -7.49 -1.37
N ILE A 16 16.41 -6.60 -1.40
CA ILE A 16 16.26 -5.60 -2.48
C ILE A 16 17.48 -4.67 -2.58
N THR A 17 18.12 -4.34 -1.45
CA THR A 17 19.35 -3.53 -1.48
C THR A 17 20.51 -4.31 -2.09
N GLN A 18 20.63 -5.62 -1.84
CA GLN A 18 21.69 -6.46 -2.39
C GLN A 18 21.45 -6.81 -3.86
N GLU A 19 20.20 -7.04 -4.25
CA GLU A 19 19.80 -7.29 -5.64
C GLU A 19 20.19 -6.12 -6.54
N PHE A 20 19.74 -4.91 -6.20
CA PHE A 20 19.91 -3.72 -7.04
C PHE A 20 21.13 -2.88 -6.66
N GLN A 21 22.26 -3.55 -6.38
CA GLN A 21 23.51 -2.86 -6.04
C GLN A 21 24.03 -2.01 -7.20
N ASP A 22 23.89 -2.47 -8.45
CA ASP A 22 24.39 -1.74 -9.61
C ASP A 22 23.63 -0.42 -9.78
N GLU A 23 22.31 -0.48 -9.76
CA GLU A 23 21.39 0.65 -9.93
C GLU A 23 21.53 1.66 -8.79
N LEU A 24 21.89 1.21 -7.58
CA LEU A 24 22.18 2.08 -6.45
C LEU A 24 23.53 2.81 -6.60
N HIS A 25 24.57 2.13 -7.08
CA HIS A 25 25.94 2.67 -7.14
C HIS A 25 26.24 3.40 -8.45
N ARG A 26 25.57 3.05 -9.55
CA ARG A 26 25.82 3.54 -10.90
C ARG A 26 24.55 4.22 -11.44
N PRO A 27 24.43 5.55 -11.33
CA PRO A 27 23.21 6.25 -11.72
C PRO A 27 22.94 6.17 -13.23
N MET A 28 21.97 5.36 -13.64
CA MET A 28 21.53 5.21 -15.04
C MET A 28 20.11 5.72 -15.31
N PHE A 29 19.33 5.99 -14.25
CA PHE A 29 17.93 6.39 -14.35
C PHE A 29 17.72 7.87 -14.71
N PRO A 30 16.53 8.25 -15.23
CA PRO A 30 16.19 9.64 -15.52
C PRO A 30 16.29 10.54 -14.29
N TYR A 31 15.99 9.99 -13.11
CA TYR A 31 16.21 10.67 -11.84
C TYR A 31 16.36 9.72 -10.64
N LYS A 32 16.21 10.23 -9.41
CA LYS A 32 16.25 9.42 -8.19
C LYS A 32 15.01 8.52 -8.06
N TYR A 33 15.23 7.29 -7.62
CA TYR A 33 14.21 6.33 -7.22
C TYR A 33 14.46 5.90 -5.76
N LYS A 34 13.40 5.62 -5.01
CA LYS A 34 13.48 5.28 -3.58
C LYS A 34 12.48 4.19 -3.25
N MET A 35 12.91 3.19 -2.48
CA MET A 35 12.03 2.16 -1.91
C MET A 35 11.99 2.30 -0.38
N LYS A 36 10.83 2.05 0.22
CA LYS A 36 10.66 1.96 1.68
C LYS A 36 9.66 0.87 2.04
N PHE A 37 9.94 0.19 3.14
CA PHE A 37 9.23 -1.01 3.59
C PHE A 37 8.62 -0.77 4.97
N ALA A 38 7.29 -0.78 5.03
CA ALA A 38 6.52 -0.61 6.26
C ALA A 38 5.74 -1.89 6.57
N GLY A 39 5.82 -2.39 7.80
CA GLY A 39 5.24 -3.70 8.14
C GLY A 39 3.72 -3.73 8.25
N CYS A 40 3.05 -2.57 8.34
CA CYS A 40 1.60 -2.45 8.42
C CYS A 40 1.14 -1.03 8.01
N PRO A 41 -0.17 -0.77 7.87
CA PRO A 41 -0.70 0.54 7.44
C PRO A 41 -0.45 1.72 8.38
N ASN A 42 0.09 1.50 9.58
CA ASN A 42 0.59 2.59 10.44
C ASN A 42 1.80 3.32 9.81
N ASP A 43 2.45 2.72 8.81
CA ASP A 43 3.52 3.32 7.99
C ASP A 43 4.61 4.06 8.80
N CYS A 44 5.21 3.37 9.77
CA CYS A 44 6.19 3.97 10.69
C CYS A 44 7.46 4.53 10.02
N VAL A 45 7.73 4.21 8.75
CA VAL A 45 8.85 4.75 7.97
C VAL A 45 8.41 5.86 6.99
N ALA A 46 7.12 6.23 7.01
CA ALA A 46 6.49 7.19 6.12
C ALA A 46 6.78 6.89 4.64
N SER A 47 6.68 5.62 4.26
CA SER A 47 6.89 5.13 2.90
C SER A 47 5.96 5.83 1.92
N ILE A 48 4.67 5.98 2.24
CA ILE A 48 3.66 6.58 1.32
C ILE A 48 3.99 8.03 0.93
N ALA A 49 4.79 8.73 1.72
CA ALA A 49 5.14 10.13 1.49
C ALA A 49 6.59 10.32 1.02
N ARG A 50 7.48 9.35 1.24
CA ARG A 50 8.95 9.54 1.14
C ARG A 50 9.66 8.50 0.29
N SER A 51 8.94 7.68 -0.47
CA SER A 51 9.52 6.75 -1.45
C SER A 51 8.74 6.74 -2.76
N ASP A 52 9.47 6.54 -3.86
CA ASP A 52 8.86 6.34 -5.18
C ASP A 52 8.10 5.03 -5.23
N CYS A 53 8.56 4.01 -4.52
CA CYS A 53 7.85 2.76 -4.27
C CYS A 53 7.69 2.54 -2.76
N SER A 54 6.44 2.44 -2.32
CA SER A 54 6.04 2.25 -0.93
C SER A 54 5.48 0.84 -0.80
N VAL A 55 6.16 -0.01 -0.02
CA VAL A 55 5.74 -1.39 0.26
C VAL A 55 5.14 -1.39 1.66
N ILE A 56 3.81 -1.50 1.76
CA ILE A 56 3.09 -1.37 3.03
C ILE A 56 2.36 -2.66 3.34
N GLY A 57 2.74 -3.31 4.44
CA GLY A 57 2.19 -4.60 4.86
C GLY A 57 0.69 -4.55 5.09
N THR A 58 -0.02 -5.62 4.72
CA THR A 58 -1.46 -5.80 4.91
C THR A 58 -1.79 -7.29 5.00
N TRP A 59 -3.07 -7.62 5.18
CA TRP A 59 -3.60 -8.97 5.15
C TRP A 59 -4.89 -9.05 4.32
N LYS A 60 -5.30 -10.26 3.93
CA LYS A 60 -6.51 -10.54 3.12
C LYS A 60 -7.65 -11.17 3.92
N ASP A 61 -7.33 -11.96 4.93
CA ASP A 61 -8.28 -12.70 5.75
C ASP A 61 -8.83 -11.87 6.92
N ASP A 62 -9.54 -12.53 7.83
CA ASP A 62 -10.21 -11.89 8.95
C ASP A 62 -9.24 -11.36 10.01
N ILE A 63 -9.59 -10.21 10.62
CA ILE A 63 -8.95 -9.77 11.86
C ILE A 63 -9.13 -10.85 12.92
N GLN A 64 -8.05 -11.20 13.61
CA GLN A 64 -8.09 -12.18 14.68
C GLN A 64 -8.63 -11.51 15.95
N ILE A 65 -9.65 -12.11 16.59
CA ILE A 65 -10.31 -11.59 17.79
C ILE A 65 -10.17 -12.55 18.96
N ASP A 66 -9.59 -12.09 20.07
CA ASP A 66 -9.68 -12.76 21.37
C ASP A 66 -10.79 -12.11 22.21
N ALA A 67 -11.95 -12.76 22.26
CA ALA A 67 -13.12 -12.27 22.97
C ALA A 67 -12.88 -12.08 24.48
N LYS A 68 -12.00 -12.87 25.10
CA LYS A 68 -11.68 -12.71 26.54
C LYS A 68 -10.88 -11.44 26.75
N ALA A 69 -9.91 -11.17 25.89
CA ALA A 69 -9.12 -9.96 25.95
C ALA A 69 -9.97 -8.71 25.63
N VAL A 70 -10.92 -8.78 24.68
CA VAL A 70 -11.89 -7.69 24.43
C VAL A 70 -12.67 -7.37 25.71
N ALA A 71 -13.22 -8.39 26.38
CA ALA A 71 -13.97 -8.20 27.62
C ALA A 71 -13.09 -7.62 28.75
N GLU A 72 -11.79 -7.96 28.78
CA GLU A 72 -10.83 -7.36 29.72
C GLU A 72 -10.60 -5.87 29.43
N TYR A 73 -10.42 -5.48 28.16
CA TYR A 73 -10.32 -4.07 27.78
C TYR A 73 -11.56 -3.27 28.19
N ALA A 74 -12.76 -3.79 27.92
CA ALA A 74 -14.02 -3.14 28.28
C ALA A 74 -14.16 -2.96 29.80
N LYS A 75 -13.74 -3.95 30.61
CA LYS A 75 -13.72 -3.84 32.07
C LYS A 75 -12.69 -2.86 32.60
N ASN A 76 -11.56 -2.73 31.91
CA ASN A 76 -10.46 -1.85 32.28
C ASN A 76 -10.64 -0.41 31.79
N GLY A 77 -11.83 -0.06 31.29
CA GLY A 77 -12.23 1.33 31.02
C GLY A 77 -12.16 1.76 29.55
N VAL A 78 -11.85 0.87 28.60
CA VAL A 78 -11.99 1.18 27.18
C VAL A 78 -13.46 1.17 26.80
N ASP A 79 -13.97 2.31 26.35
CA ASP A 79 -15.30 2.38 25.76
C ASP A 79 -15.27 1.84 24.32
N VAL A 80 -15.49 0.53 24.17
CA VAL A 80 -15.45 -0.17 22.88
C VAL A 80 -16.38 0.46 21.85
N GLN A 81 -17.52 1.02 22.28
CA GLN A 81 -18.43 1.67 21.35
C GLN A 81 -17.84 2.99 20.85
N SER A 82 -17.56 3.94 21.75
CA SER A 82 -17.21 5.31 21.35
C SER A 82 -15.75 5.45 20.88
N GLU A 83 -14.83 4.63 21.38
CA GLU A 83 -13.41 4.69 21.04
C GLU A 83 -13.03 3.80 19.85
N ILE A 84 -13.83 2.78 19.51
CA ILE A 84 -13.49 1.80 18.47
C ILE A 84 -14.57 1.74 17.39
N CYS A 85 -15.77 1.26 17.70
CA CYS A 85 -16.84 1.13 16.71
C CYS A 85 -17.18 2.47 16.07
N ASP A 86 -17.28 3.53 16.88
CA ASP A 86 -17.63 4.86 16.41
C ASP A 86 -16.49 5.61 15.72
N ARG A 87 -15.27 5.05 15.74
CA ARG A 87 -14.10 5.61 15.06
C ARG A 87 -13.67 4.76 13.86
N CYS A 88 -14.27 3.59 13.66
CA CYS A 88 -14.06 2.78 12.48
C CYS A 88 -14.50 3.57 11.22
N PRO A 89 -13.61 3.78 10.24
CA PRO A 89 -13.90 4.63 9.08
C PRO A 89 -15.07 4.10 8.23
N THR A 90 -15.24 2.78 8.15
CA THR A 90 -16.33 2.13 7.40
C THR A 90 -17.49 1.67 8.27
N ARG A 91 -17.41 1.89 9.60
CA ARG A 91 -18.43 1.42 10.56
C ARG A 91 -18.73 -0.08 10.44
N CYS A 92 -17.73 -0.89 10.09
CA CYS A 92 -17.88 -2.33 9.89
C CYS A 92 -17.81 -3.14 11.21
N MET A 93 -17.89 -2.50 12.38
CA MET A 93 -17.73 -3.14 13.68
C MET A 93 -19.00 -2.97 14.51
N LYS A 94 -19.38 -4.01 15.27
CA LYS A 94 -20.55 -3.99 16.15
C LYS A 94 -20.18 -4.47 17.55
N TRP A 95 -20.67 -3.76 18.56
CA TRP A 95 -20.47 -4.08 19.97
C TRP A 95 -21.83 -4.14 20.67
N ASP A 96 -22.15 -5.26 21.31
CA ASP A 96 -23.41 -5.46 22.05
C ASP A 96 -23.27 -5.26 23.58
N GLY A 97 -22.10 -4.83 24.04
CA GLY A 97 -21.74 -4.77 25.46
C GLY A 97 -20.97 -5.99 25.98
N LYS A 98 -20.85 -7.06 25.19
CA LYS A 98 -20.15 -8.30 25.55
C LYS A 98 -19.30 -8.89 24.42
N THR A 99 -19.80 -8.83 23.19
CA THR A 99 -19.22 -9.44 21.99
C THR A 99 -18.92 -8.36 20.96
N LEU A 100 -17.70 -8.42 20.42
CA LEU A 100 -17.27 -7.57 19.32
C LEU A 100 -17.28 -8.38 18.03
N GLU A 101 -18.02 -7.90 17.04
CA GLU A 101 -18.07 -8.46 15.70
C GLU A 101 -17.44 -7.48 14.70
N ILE A 102 -16.74 -8.03 13.69
CA ILE A 102 -16.12 -7.27 12.62
C ILE A 102 -16.57 -7.87 11.29
N ASP A 103 -17.22 -7.06 10.46
CA ASP A 103 -17.47 -7.36 9.07
C ASP A 103 -16.20 -7.08 8.26
N ASN A 104 -15.37 -8.11 8.08
CA ASN A 104 -14.07 -7.96 7.41
C ASN A 104 -14.20 -7.61 5.93
N ALA A 105 -15.32 -7.95 5.27
CA ALA A 105 -15.54 -7.60 3.87
C ALA A 105 -15.64 -6.08 3.66
N ASN A 106 -16.12 -5.35 4.67
CA ASN A 106 -16.18 -3.89 4.68
C ASN A 106 -15.03 -3.23 5.48
N CYS A 107 -14.03 -4.01 5.91
CA CYS A 107 -12.88 -3.50 6.64
C CYS A 107 -11.79 -2.98 5.69
N VAL A 108 -11.42 -1.71 5.83
CA VAL A 108 -10.33 -1.08 5.07
C VAL A 108 -8.96 -1.21 5.75
N ARG A 109 -8.86 -2.05 6.79
CA ARG A 109 -7.59 -2.40 7.48
C ARG A 109 -6.78 -1.19 7.98
N CYS A 110 -7.46 -0.13 8.42
CA CYS A 110 -6.85 1.13 8.87
C CYS A 110 -6.02 1.05 10.17
N MET A 111 -5.85 -0.13 10.77
CA MET A 111 -5.18 -0.40 12.05
C MET A 111 -5.81 0.19 13.32
N HIS A 112 -6.78 1.12 13.24
CA HIS A 112 -7.32 1.81 14.43
C HIS A 112 -7.72 0.87 15.58
N CYS A 113 -8.57 -0.13 15.31
CA CYS A 113 -9.03 -1.07 16.33
C CYS A 113 -7.89 -1.91 16.93
N ILE A 114 -6.94 -2.37 16.10
CA ILE A 114 -5.75 -3.11 16.52
C ILE A 114 -4.83 -2.24 17.38
N ASN A 115 -4.66 -0.96 17.01
CA ASN A 115 -3.84 -0.01 17.77
C ASN A 115 -4.40 0.24 19.18
N VAL A 116 -5.74 0.29 19.31
CA VAL A 116 -6.42 0.51 20.60
C VAL A 116 -6.40 -0.76 21.46
N MET A 117 -6.64 -1.94 20.87
CA MET A 117 -6.72 -3.23 21.60
C MET A 117 -5.72 -4.28 21.09
N PRO A 118 -4.40 -4.04 21.12
CA PRO A 118 -3.40 -4.91 20.48
C PRO A 118 -3.28 -6.31 21.12
N LYS A 119 -3.73 -6.48 22.37
CA LYS A 119 -3.80 -7.81 23.01
C LYS A 119 -4.99 -8.63 22.52
N ALA A 120 -6.06 -7.97 22.08
CA ALA A 120 -7.30 -8.63 21.69
C ALA A 120 -7.45 -8.77 20.18
N LEU A 121 -6.94 -7.81 19.42
CA LEU A 121 -7.07 -7.74 17.97
C LEU A 121 -5.69 -7.83 17.31
N LYS A 122 -5.57 -8.65 16.27
CA LYS A 122 -4.34 -8.78 15.47
C LYS A 122 -4.64 -8.76 13.98
N PRO A 123 -3.68 -8.34 13.14
CA PRO A 123 -3.76 -8.55 11.70
C PRO A 123 -4.09 -10.01 11.38
N GLY A 124 -4.74 -10.26 10.24
CA GLY A 124 -5.00 -11.60 9.72
C GLY A 124 -3.72 -12.42 9.49
N LYS A 125 -3.90 -13.67 9.12
CA LYS A 125 -2.83 -14.65 8.89
C LYS A 125 -2.37 -14.70 7.44
N GLU A 126 -3.25 -14.41 6.48
CA GLU A 126 -2.92 -14.32 5.05
C GLU A 126 -2.35 -12.94 4.75
N ARG A 127 -1.02 -12.84 4.84
CA ARG A 127 -0.29 -11.56 4.87
C ARG A 127 0.48 -11.31 3.58
N GLY A 128 0.69 -10.03 3.29
CA GLY A 128 1.44 -9.54 2.14
C GLY A 128 1.68 -8.04 2.27
N ALA A 129 1.79 -7.35 1.15
CA ALA A 129 1.90 -5.89 1.11
C ALA A 129 1.08 -5.27 -0.02
N THR A 130 0.59 -4.05 0.19
CA THR A 130 0.12 -3.16 -0.86
C THR A 130 1.32 -2.40 -1.41
N ILE A 131 1.46 -2.37 -2.74
CA ILE A 131 2.51 -1.62 -3.44
C ILE A 131 1.90 -0.30 -3.95
N LEU A 132 2.48 0.81 -3.53
CA LEU A 132 2.07 2.15 -3.97
C LEU A 132 3.24 2.86 -4.63
N ILE A 133 2.97 3.60 -5.72
CA ILE A 133 4.01 4.27 -6.51
C ILE A 133 3.75 5.78 -6.60
N GLY A 134 4.83 6.56 -6.58
CA GLY A 134 4.84 7.94 -7.09
C GLY A 134 5.11 9.05 -6.06
N ALA A 135 5.35 8.74 -4.78
CA ALA A 135 5.51 9.83 -3.80
C ALA A 135 6.76 10.70 -4.06
N LYS A 136 6.57 12.01 -3.87
CA LYS A 136 7.64 12.98 -4.00
C LYS A 136 7.36 14.28 -3.25
N ALA A 137 8.45 14.96 -2.93
CA ALA A 137 8.44 16.35 -2.52
C ALA A 137 8.01 17.28 -3.68
N PRO A 138 7.68 18.56 -3.41
CA PRO A 138 7.01 19.44 -4.38
C PRO A 138 7.68 19.61 -5.75
N ILE A 139 9.01 19.72 -5.84
CA ILE A 139 9.67 20.13 -7.09
C ILE A 139 9.65 18.97 -8.11
N VAL A 140 9.21 19.14 -9.37
CA VAL A 140 8.65 20.37 -10.00
C VAL A 140 7.11 20.37 -10.01
N GLY A 141 6.48 19.23 -10.30
CA GLY A 141 5.04 19.07 -10.52
C GLY A 141 4.14 18.97 -9.27
N GLY A 142 4.55 19.49 -8.13
CA GLY A 142 3.81 19.40 -6.87
C GLY A 142 4.18 18.18 -6.02
N ALA A 143 3.71 18.19 -4.77
CA ALA A 143 3.94 17.08 -3.85
C ALA A 143 2.94 15.97 -4.12
N LEU A 144 3.40 14.73 -4.11
CA LEU A 144 2.58 13.54 -4.32
C LEU A 144 2.75 12.59 -3.15
N LEU A 145 1.64 11.99 -2.72
CA LEU A 145 1.66 10.72 -2.01
C LEU A 145 1.61 9.59 -3.04
N SER A 146 2.12 8.42 -2.69
CA SER A 146 2.06 7.25 -3.55
C SER A 146 0.60 6.83 -3.78
N SER A 147 0.30 6.38 -5.00
CA SER A 147 -0.99 5.82 -5.40
C SER A 147 -0.93 4.30 -5.46
N VAL A 148 -2.01 3.61 -5.11
CA VAL A 148 -2.07 2.13 -5.12
C VAL A 148 -1.85 1.62 -6.54
N MET A 149 -0.86 0.74 -6.71
CA MET A 149 -0.62 0.02 -7.97
C MET A 149 -0.99 -1.45 -7.83
N VAL A 150 -0.54 -2.12 -6.77
CA VAL A 150 -0.90 -3.52 -6.49
C VAL A 150 -1.53 -3.59 -5.11
N PRO A 151 -2.85 -3.81 -4.99
CA PRO A 151 -3.52 -3.82 -3.68
C PRO A 151 -3.00 -4.90 -2.74
N PHE A 152 -2.55 -6.03 -3.30
CA PHE A 152 -1.94 -7.10 -2.54
C PHE A 152 -0.92 -7.88 -3.36
N LEU A 153 0.31 -7.91 -2.86
CA LEU A 153 1.41 -8.73 -3.32
C LEU A 153 1.84 -9.65 -2.17
N GLU A 154 2.10 -10.92 -2.45
CA GLU A 154 2.74 -11.79 -1.48
C GLU A 154 4.20 -11.38 -1.28
N MET A 155 4.66 -11.37 -0.04
CA MET A 155 6.01 -10.90 0.33
C MET A 155 6.86 -12.07 0.82
N ASN A 156 6.96 -13.10 -0.03
CA ASN A 156 7.77 -14.29 0.22
C ASN A 156 9.18 -14.07 -0.36
N GLU A 157 10.23 -14.43 0.39
CA GLU A 157 11.59 -14.48 -0.13
C GLU A 157 11.65 -15.48 -1.32
N PRO A 158 12.33 -15.16 -2.44
CA PRO A 158 13.26 -14.04 -2.67
C PRO A 158 12.64 -12.76 -3.27
N TYR A 159 11.34 -12.54 -3.08
CA TYR A 159 10.60 -11.34 -3.49
C TYR A 159 10.57 -11.09 -5.00
N ASP A 160 10.55 -12.18 -5.78
CA ASP A 160 10.62 -12.12 -7.24
C ASP A 160 9.53 -11.22 -7.85
N ASP A 161 8.28 -11.34 -7.41
CA ASP A 161 7.19 -10.51 -7.95
C ASP A 161 7.43 -8.99 -7.72
N LEU A 162 8.04 -8.61 -6.59
CA LEU A 162 8.37 -7.21 -6.32
C LEU A 162 9.55 -6.76 -7.20
N LYS A 163 10.53 -7.63 -7.43
CA LYS A 163 11.68 -7.36 -8.30
C LYS A 163 11.24 -7.23 -9.75
N GLU A 164 10.39 -8.13 -10.24
CA GLU A 164 9.80 -8.10 -11.58
C GLU A 164 9.00 -6.82 -11.82
N LEU A 165 8.09 -6.46 -10.90
CA LEU A 165 7.36 -5.20 -10.97
C LEU A 165 8.30 -3.99 -10.97
N THR A 166 9.35 -4.01 -10.14
CA THR A 166 10.32 -2.91 -10.07
C THR A 166 11.09 -2.76 -11.37
N ASN A 167 11.53 -3.87 -11.97
CA ASN A 167 12.22 -3.88 -13.26
C ASN A 167 11.32 -3.39 -14.39
N ALA A 168 10.07 -3.87 -14.48
CA ALA A 168 9.12 -3.40 -15.49
C ALA A 168 8.89 -1.88 -15.41
N ILE A 169 8.75 -1.34 -14.19
CA ILE A 169 8.64 0.11 -13.97
C ILE A 169 9.92 0.84 -14.40
N TRP A 170 11.09 0.31 -14.05
CA TRP A 170 12.37 0.92 -14.35
C TRP A 170 12.70 0.90 -15.84
N GLU A 171 12.40 -0.18 -16.55
CA GLU A 171 12.58 -0.28 -18.00
C GLU A 171 11.75 0.80 -18.72
N LEU A 172 10.45 0.85 -18.44
CA LEU A 172 9.56 1.84 -19.03
C LEU A 172 9.97 3.29 -18.69
N TRP A 173 10.24 3.55 -17.41
CA TRP A 173 10.61 4.89 -16.97
C TRP A 173 11.98 5.32 -17.49
N SER A 174 12.94 4.41 -17.62
CA SER A 174 14.28 4.74 -18.11
C SER A 174 14.27 5.10 -19.59
N GLU A 175 13.43 4.44 -20.38
CA GLU A 175 13.31 4.71 -21.81
C GLU A 175 12.55 6.02 -22.10
N HIS A 176 11.46 6.28 -21.36
CA HIS A 176 10.53 7.38 -21.68
C HIS A 176 10.50 8.54 -20.68
N GLY A 177 11.20 8.41 -19.56
CA GLY A 177 11.32 9.43 -18.54
C GLY A 177 12.13 10.63 -19.03
N LYS A 178 11.62 11.84 -18.80
CA LYS A 178 12.38 13.06 -19.10
C LYS A 178 13.52 13.23 -18.10
N ALA A 179 14.56 13.95 -18.51
CA ALA A 179 15.65 14.30 -17.61
C ALA A 179 15.12 14.95 -16.31
N ARG A 180 15.46 14.35 -15.17
CA ARG A 180 15.05 14.80 -13.82
C ARG A 180 13.54 14.72 -13.55
N GLU A 181 12.80 13.90 -14.29
CA GLU A 181 11.39 13.61 -14.03
C GLU A 181 11.27 12.42 -13.08
N ARG A 182 10.50 12.54 -11.99
CA ARG A 182 10.26 11.42 -11.06
C ARG A 182 9.20 10.47 -11.63
N VAL A 183 9.22 9.20 -11.22
CA VAL A 183 8.22 8.21 -11.68
C VAL A 183 6.77 8.66 -11.43
N GLY A 184 6.50 9.36 -10.32
CA GLY A 184 5.16 9.92 -10.06
C GLY A 184 4.73 11.00 -11.07
N GLU A 185 5.67 11.85 -11.52
CA GLU A 185 5.41 12.86 -12.56
C GLU A 185 5.28 12.21 -13.94
N PHE A 186 6.08 11.17 -14.19
CA PHE A 186 5.98 10.34 -15.38
C PHE A 186 4.58 9.73 -15.51
N ILE A 187 4.07 9.08 -14.46
CA ILE A 187 2.71 8.50 -14.43
C ILE A 187 1.64 9.57 -14.70
N GLN A 188 1.76 10.76 -14.10
CA GLN A 188 0.82 11.86 -14.36
C GLN A 188 0.86 12.35 -15.81
N ARG A 189 2.04 12.34 -16.44
CA ARG A 189 2.22 12.79 -17.82
C ARG A 189 1.72 11.77 -18.83
N VAL A 190 2.02 10.48 -18.65
CA VAL A 190 1.64 9.42 -19.61
C VAL A 190 0.23 8.90 -19.38
N GLY A 191 -0.33 9.11 -18.17
CA GLY A 191 -1.62 8.59 -17.76
C GLY A 191 -1.50 7.22 -17.11
N LEU A 192 -2.29 6.99 -16.05
CA LEU A 192 -2.26 5.74 -15.29
C LEU A 192 -2.60 4.52 -16.14
N GLY A 193 -3.59 4.62 -17.04
CA GLY A 193 -3.98 3.51 -17.93
C GLY A 193 -2.84 3.02 -18.81
N ASN A 194 -2.19 3.94 -19.53
CA ASN A 194 -1.04 3.62 -20.37
C ASN A 194 0.12 3.05 -19.55
N PHE A 195 0.39 3.62 -18.37
CA PHE A 195 1.43 3.12 -17.48
C PHE A 195 1.16 1.67 -17.03
N LEU A 196 -0.08 1.36 -16.63
CA LEU A 196 -0.48 0.02 -16.19
C LEU A 196 -0.36 -1.01 -17.32
N GLN A 197 -0.81 -0.66 -18.53
CA GLN A 197 -0.71 -1.52 -19.71
C GLN A 197 0.73 -1.93 -20.00
N GLU A 198 1.65 -0.96 -20.01
CA GLU A 198 3.06 -1.21 -20.33
C GLU A 198 3.79 -2.05 -19.27
N ILE A 199 3.38 -1.96 -18.00
CA ILE A 199 3.96 -2.80 -16.92
C ILE A 199 3.17 -4.09 -16.69
N GLY A 200 2.18 -4.40 -17.53
CA GLY A 200 1.41 -5.65 -17.49
C GLY A 200 0.40 -5.77 -16.35
N LEU A 201 -0.17 -4.65 -15.87
CA LEU A 201 -1.20 -4.64 -14.84
C LEU A 201 -2.58 -4.24 -15.38
N ASP A 202 -3.61 -4.92 -14.92
CA ASP A 202 -5.01 -4.56 -15.22
C ASP A 202 -5.53 -3.48 -14.28
N PRO A 203 -6.28 -2.48 -14.78
CA PRO A 203 -6.88 -1.45 -13.94
C PRO A 203 -8.00 -2.02 -13.07
N ILE A 204 -7.98 -1.69 -11.78
CA ILE A 204 -8.99 -2.09 -10.79
C ILE A 204 -9.46 -0.90 -9.94
N PRO A 205 -10.68 -0.95 -9.36
CA PRO A 205 -11.25 0.17 -8.62
C PRO A 205 -10.38 0.69 -7.46
N GLU A 206 -9.63 -0.18 -6.79
CA GLU A 206 -8.77 0.13 -5.65
C GLU A 206 -7.62 1.09 -5.98
N MET A 207 -7.29 1.26 -7.26
CA MET A 207 -6.25 2.18 -7.73
C MET A 207 -6.69 3.64 -7.72
N VAL A 208 -8.00 3.92 -7.60
CA VAL A 208 -8.55 5.29 -7.66
C VAL A 208 -9.38 5.63 -6.43
N ALA A 209 -9.26 6.87 -5.95
CA ALA A 209 -10.11 7.37 -4.86
C ALA A 209 -11.53 7.69 -5.32
N HIS A 210 -11.69 8.11 -6.58
CA HIS A 210 -12.98 8.29 -7.24
C HIS A 210 -12.80 8.16 -8.76
N PRO A 211 -13.82 7.71 -9.50
CA PRO A 211 -13.81 7.75 -10.96
C PRO A 211 -13.65 9.18 -11.49
N ARG A 212 -13.15 9.32 -12.72
CA ARG A 212 -13.07 10.61 -13.40
C ARG A 212 -14.44 11.29 -13.47
N THR A 213 -14.47 12.62 -13.31
CA THR A 213 -15.69 13.44 -13.34
C THR A 213 -15.88 14.20 -14.65
N ASN A 214 -15.06 13.89 -15.66
CA ASN A 214 -15.11 14.51 -16.99
C ASN A 214 -15.18 13.42 -18.08
N PRO A 215 -15.84 13.70 -19.21
CA PRO A 215 -16.14 12.68 -20.23
C PRO A 215 -15.02 12.49 -21.28
N TYR A 216 -13.82 13.06 -21.09
CA TYR A 216 -12.73 13.00 -22.09
C TYR A 216 -12.01 11.64 -22.12
N ILE A 217 -12.75 10.57 -22.38
CA ILE A 217 -12.26 9.20 -22.41
C ILE A 217 -11.49 8.98 -23.72
N PHE A 218 -10.27 8.46 -23.60
CA PHE A 218 -9.48 7.99 -24.73
C PHE A 218 -9.82 6.51 -24.95
N PHE A 219 -10.02 6.12 -26.19
CA PHE A 219 -10.24 4.74 -26.62
C PHE A 219 -9.10 4.33 -27.56
N ASP A 220 -8.75 3.06 -27.55
CA ASP A 220 -7.82 2.51 -28.54
C ASP A 220 -8.48 2.46 -29.90
N ALA A 221 -7.68 2.65 -30.96
CA ALA A 221 -8.16 2.68 -32.34
C ALA A 221 -8.92 1.39 -32.75
N GLU A 222 -8.63 0.27 -32.10
CA GLU A 222 -9.28 -1.03 -32.35
C GLU A 222 -10.71 -1.11 -31.81
N VAL A 223 -11.12 -0.21 -30.90
CA VAL A 223 -12.48 -0.20 -30.32
C VAL A 223 -13.46 0.61 -31.21
N GLU A 224 -12.95 1.30 -32.23
CA GLU A 224 -13.75 2.14 -33.14
C GLU A 224 -14.31 1.40 -34.38
N GLU A 225 -13.99 0.10 -34.56
CA GLU A 225 -14.59 -0.78 -35.60
C GLU A 225 -15.77 -1.63 -35.08
#